data_AF-A0A1G3E5Z4-F1
#
_entry.id   AF-A0A1G3E5Z4-F1
#
_cell.length_a   1.000
_cell.length_b   1.000
_cell.length_c   1.000
_cell.angle_alpha   90.00
_cell.angle_beta   90.00
_cell.angle_gamma   90.00
#
_symmetry.space_group_name_H-M   'P 1'
#
loop_
_entity.id
_entity.type
_entity.pdbx_description
1 polymer ?
#
loop_
_entity_poly.entity_id
_entity_poly.type
_entity_poly.pdbx_seq_one_letter_code
_entity_poly.pdbx_strand_id
1 'polypeptide(L)'
;MRILLFLHLIGASIWLGGHLILALKILPPAWRARDPAPIRAFEKRYEALGLPALLLQVITGIWLATLWLPASAWLSDNPLASLIRLKLGLLALTLMLGAHARLRLIPRLSGANLGGLAVHIYAITLTALALVWVGVSFRFGGVF
;
A
#
# COMPACT_ATOMS: atom_id res chain seq x y z
N MET A 1 -21.83 -6.96 -1.40
CA MET A 1 -20.63 -7.18 -0.57
C MET A 1 -19.61 -8.13 -1.19
N ARG A 2 -19.98 -9.33 -1.67
CA ARG A 2 -19.03 -10.33 -2.20
C ARG A 2 -18.18 -9.85 -3.39
N ILE A 3 -18.83 -9.31 -4.43
CA ILE A 3 -18.14 -8.77 -5.62
C ILE A 3 -17.21 -7.61 -5.23
N LEU A 4 -17.68 -6.73 -4.36
CA LEU A 4 -16.91 -5.58 -3.89
C LEU A 4 -15.65 -6.02 -3.13
N LEU A 5 -15.76 -7.02 -2.26
CA LEU A 5 -14.62 -7.61 -1.56
C LEU A 5 -13.65 -8.30 -2.53
N PHE A 6 -14.16 -9.03 -3.52
CA PHE A 6 -13.34 -9.65 -4.56
C PHE A 6 -12.50 -8.60 -5.31
N LEU A 7 -13.11 -7.50 -5.75
CA LEU A 7 -12.41 -6.39 -6.40
C LEU A 7 -11.38 -5.73 -5.48
N HIS A 8 -11.73 -5.52 -4.20
CA HIS A 8 -10.80 -5.00 -3.20
C HIS A 8 -9.57 -5.89 -3.05
N LEU A 9 -9.76 -7.21 -2.96
CA LEU A 9 -8.68 -8.17 -2.82
C LEU A 9 -7.79 -8.26 -4.06
N ILE A 10 -8.34 -8.10 -5.27
CA ILE A 10 -7.54 -7.98 -6.50
C ILE A 10 -6.60 -6.78 -6.39
N GLY A 11 -7.14 -5.59 -6.08
CA GLY A 11 -6.34 -4.37 -5.94
C GLY A 11 -5.25 -4.50 -4.86
N ALA A 12 -5.63 -5.03 -3.69
CA ALA A 12 -4.70 -5.26 -2.58
C ALA A 12 -3.60 -6.27 -2.92
N SER A 13 -3.93 -7.36 -3.62
CA SER A 13 -2.97 -8.41 -4.00
C SER A 13 -1.96 -7.90 -5.01
N ILE A 14 -2.41 -7.13 -6.01
CA ILE A 14 -1.53 -6.51 -7.00
C ILE A 14 -0.59 -5.52 -6.32
N TRP A 15 -1.11 -4.67 -5.44
CA TRP A 15 -0.34 -3.65 -4.72
C TRP A 15 0.74 -4.28 -3.82
N LEU A 16 0.33 -5.16 -2.89
CA LEU A 16 1.26 -5.83 -1.98
C LEU A 16 2.27 -6.68 -2.75
N GLY A 17 1.82 -7.45 -3.75
CA GLY A 17 2.69 -8.30 -4.55
C GLY A 17 3.79 -7.52 -5.27
N GLY A 18 3.45 -6.38 -5.88
CA GLY A 18 4.45 -5.52 -6.53
C GLY A 18 5.48 -4.96 -5.56
N HIS A 19 5.04 -4.48 -4.40
CA HIS A 19 5.93 -3.97 -3.36
C HIS A 19 6.82 -5.05 -2.74
N LEU A 20 6.32 -6.28 -2.58
CA LEU A 20 7.13 -7.42 -2.15
C LEU A 20 8.20 -7.78 -3.18
N ILE A 21 7.86 -7.83 -4.48
CA ILE A 21 8.83 -8.07 -5.55
C ILE A 21 9.89 -6.96 -5.55
N LEU A 22 9.47 -5.70 -5.47
CA LEU A 22 10.38 -4.55 -5.44
C LEU A 22 11.34 -4.62 -4.25
N ALA A 23 10.83 -4.86 -3.04
CA ALA A 23 11.62 -4.88 -1.81
C ALA A 23 12.55 -6.10 -1.69
N LEU A 24 12.09 -7.28 -2.13
CA LEU A 24 12.80 -8.55 -1.88
C LEU A 24 13.66 -9.02 -3.04
N LYS A 25 13.31 -8.68 -4.29
CA LYS A 25 13.99 -9.20 -5.48
C LYS A 25 14.72 -8.13 -6.27
N ILE A 26 14.23 -6.89 -6.29
CA ILE A 26 14.77 -5.84 -7.15
C ILE A 26 15.70 -4.91 -6.38
N LEU A 27 15.26 -4.43 -5.21
CA LEU A 27 16.03 -3.51 -4.37
C LEU A 27 17.38 -4.12 -3.91
N PRO A 28 17.48 -5.37 -3.43
CA PRO A 28 18.75 -5.89 -2.92
C PRO A 28 19.89 -5.93 -3.94
N PRO A 29 19.73 -6.45 -5.18
CA PRO A 29 20.80 -6.38 -6.18
C PRO A 29 21.06 -4.94 -6.66
N ALA A 30 20.03 -4.11 -6.86
CA ALA A 30 20.18 -2.70 -7.23
C ALA A 30 21.00 -1.92 -6.19
N TRP A 31 20.77 -2.21 -4.90
CA TRP A 31 21.51 -1.64 -3.78
C TRP A 31 22.99 -1.99 -3.82
N ARG A 32 23.31 -3.28 -3.97
CA ARG A 32 24.70 -3.77 -4.00
C ARG A 32 25.47 -3.19 -5.18
N ALA A 33 24.82 -3.09 -6.34
CA ALA A 33 25.41 -2.51 -7.54
C ALA A 33 25.43 -0.97 -7.54
N ARG A 34 24.75 -0.31 -6.58
CA ARG A 34 24.45 1.13 -6.61
C ARG A 34 23.84 1.58 -7.94
N ASP A 35 23.07 0.70 -8.57
CA ASP A 35 22.45 0.92 -9.88
C ASP A 35 20.92 1.04 -9.72
N PRO A 36 20.32 2.22 -9.95
CA PRO A 36 18.88 2.41 -9.87
C PRO A 36 18.12 1.90 -11.10
N ALA A 37 18.79 1.48 -12.18
CA ALA A 37 18.14 1.09 -13.42
C ALA A 37 17.11 -0.05 -13.26
N PRO A 38 17.35 -1.12 -12.47
CA PRO A 38 16.35 -2.16 -12.25
C PRO A 38 15.07 -1.65 -11.58
N ILE A 39 15.20 -0.70 -10.65
CA ILE A 39 14.06 -0.08 -9.96
C ILE A 39 13.26 0.78 -10.94
N ARG A 40 13.92 1.63 -11.72
CA ARG A 40 13.26 2.47 -12.75
C ARG A 40 12.53 1.61 -13.79
N ALA A 41 13.16 0.51 -14.21
CA ALA A 41 12.58 -0.43 -15.17
C ALA A 41 11.33 -1.12 -14.61
N PHE A 42 11.36 -1.51 -13.33
CA PHE A 42 10.20 -2.04 -12.63
C PHE A 42 9.08 -1.02 -12.53
N GLU A 43 9.36 0.17 -11.99
CA GLU A 43 8.35 1.21 -11.79
C GLU A 43 7.65 1.60 -13.09
N LYS A 44 8.39 1.80 -14.18
CA LYS A 44 7.83 2.15 -15.49
C LYS A 44 6.81 1.13 -15.99
N ARG A 45 7.04 -0.16 -15.73
CA ARG A 45 6.13 -1.25 -16.16
C ARG A 45 5.02 -1.46 -15.15
N TYR A 46 5.36 -1.43 -13.88
CA TYR A 46 4.45 -1.74 -12.79
C TYR A 46 3.41 -0.64 -12.58
N GLU A 47 3.76 0.64 -12.77
CA GLU A 47 2.85 1.76 -12.54
C GLU A 47 1.51 1.62 -13.28
N ALA A 48 1.55 1.18 -14.55
CA ALA A 48 0.37 1.00 -15.38
C ALA A 48 -0.63 -0.02 -14.80
N LEU A 49 -0.17 -0.91 -13.91
CA LEU A 49 -0.98 -1.89 -13.20
C LEU A 49 -1.21 -1.50 -11.72
N GLY A 50 -0.16 -1.01 -11.06
CA GLY A 50 -0.13 -0.69 -9.64
C GLY A 50 -1.00 0.50 -9.25
N LEU A 51 -0.99 1.59 -10.03
CA LEU A 51 -1.85 2.76 -9.73
C LEU A 51 -3.34 2.45 -9.91
N PRO A 52 -3.78 1.80 -11.01
CA PRO A 52 -5.18 1.37 -11.12
C PRO A 52 -5.58 0.39 -10.01
N ALA A 53 -4.70 -0.53 -9.62
CA ALA A 53 -4.96 -1.45 -8.50
C ALA A 53 -5.10 -0.72 -7.16
N LEU A 54 -4.25 0.28 -6.90
CA LEU A 54 -4.36 1.15 -5.73
C LEU A 54 -5.69 1.90 -5.72
N LEU A 55 -6.07 2.50 -6.84
CA LEU A 55 -7.35 3.21 -6.95
C LEU A 55 -8.54 2.27 -6.71
N LEU A 56 -8.52 1.09 -7.33
CA LEU A 56 -9.55 0.07 -7.15
C LEU A 56 -9.70 -0.33 -5.68
N GLN A 57 -8.59 -0.65 -4.99
CA GLN A 57 -8.67 -1.03 -3.57
C GLN A 57 -9.14 0.11 -2.67
N VAL A 58 -8.80 1.37 -2.99
CA VAL A 58 -9.23 2.54 -2.20
C VAL A 58 -10.74 2.74 -2.33
N ILE A 59 -11.26 2.80 -3.55
CA ILE A 59 -12.69 3.01 -3.80
C ILE A 59 -13.50 1.87 -3.17
N THR A 60 -13.11 0.63 -3.44
CA THR A 60 -13.81 -0.55 -2.90
C THR A 60 -13.66 -0.67 -1.39
N GLY A 61 -12.54 -0.27 -0.81
CA GLY A 61 -12.29 -0.29 0.63
C GLY A 61 -13.13 0.74 1.39
N ILE A 62 -13.23 1.97 0.87
CA ILE A 62 -14.10 3.02 1.43
C ILE A 62 -15.57 2.57 1.38
N TRP A 63 -16.00 2.01 0.25
CA TRP A 63 -17.36 1.49 0.12
C TRP A 63 -17.61 0.30 1.07
N LEU A 64 -16.67 -0.65 1.20
CA LEU A 64 -16.81 -1.71 2.20
C LEU A 64 -16.97 -1.13 3.61
N ALA A 65 -16.20 -0.11 3.98
CA ALA A 65 -16.30 0.52 5.29
C ALA A 65 -17.70 1.09 5.57
N THR A 66 -18.39 1.67 4.58
CA THR A 66 -19.76 2.17 4.75
C THR A 66 -20.80 1.07 4.88
N LEU A 67 -20.52 -0.14 4.37
CA LEU A 67 -21.37 -1.31 4.55
C LEU A 67 -21.20 -1.96 5.93
N TRP A 68 -20.02 -1.83 6.55
CA TRP A 68 -19.75 -2.35 7.90
C TRP A 68 -20.23 -1.42 9.01
N LEU A 69 -20.04 -0.12 8.82
CA LEU A 69 -20.40 0.89 9.82
C LEU A 69 -20.78 2.20 9.11
N PRO A 70 -21.87 2.89 9.50
CA PRO A 70 -22.20 4.18 8.92
C PRO A 70 -21.07 5.18 9.13
N ALA A 71 -20.84 6.06 8.16
CA ALA A 71 -19.71 7.00 8.16
C ALA A 71 -19.67 7.90 9.41
N SER A 72 -20.85 8.27 9.94
CA SER A 72 -20.97 9.05 11.18
C SER A 72 -20.40 8.35 12.41
N ALA A 73 -20.28 7.01 12.39
CA ALA A 73 -19.76 6.22 13.50
C ALA A 73 -18.30 5.79 13.32
N TRP A 74 -17.60 6.17 12.24
CA TRP A 74 -16.20 5.77 12.00
C TRP A 74 -15.22 6.30 13.07
N LEU A 75 -15.60 7.34 13.81
CA LEU A 75 -14.82 7.90 14.92
C LEU A 75 -15.33 7.50 16.30
N SER A 76 -16.33 6.61 16.37
CA SER A 76 -16.88 6.12 17.65
C SER A 76 -15.97 5.12 18.36
N ASP A 77 -16.29 4.83 19.62
CA ASP A 77 -15.66 3.81 20.47
C ASP A 77 -16.11 2.38 20.13
N ASN A 78 -16.27 2.08 18.85
CA ASN A 78 -16.62 0.76 18.34
C ASN A 78 -15.36 0.00 17.88
N PRO A 79 -15.22 -1.32 18.16
CA PRO A 79 -14.10 -2.12 17.67
C PRO A 79 -13.91 -2.07 16.14
N LEU A 80 -15.00 -2.09 15.37
CA LEU A 80 -14.98 -1.93 13.92
C LEU A 80 -14.55 -0.52 13.50
N ALA A 81 -14.97 0.51 14.24
CA ALA A 81 -14.55 1.88 13.98
C ALA A 81 -13.02 2.03 14.15
N SER A 82 -12.43 1.35 15.15
CA SER A 82 -10.98 1.32 15.34
C SER A 82 -10.25 0.68 14.16
N LEU A 83 -10.78 -0.43 13.61
CA LEU A 83 -10.24 -1.05 12.40
C LEU A 83 -10.32 -0.13 11.17
N ILE A 84 -11.44 0.57 11.00
CA ILE A 84 -11.64 1.53 9.92
C ILE A 84 -10.62 2.68 10.04
N ARG A 85 -10.49 3.29 11.22
CA ARG A 85 -9.50 4.36 11.46
C ARG A 85 -8.08 3.91 11.17
N LEU A 86 -7.71 2.71 11.62
CA LEU A 86 -6.38 2.17 11.39
C LEU A 86 -6.12 1.95 9.89
N LYS A 87 -7.08 1.40 9.14
CA LYS A 87 -6.97 1.28 7.68
C LYS A 87 -6.84 2.63 6.99
N LEU A 88 -7.65 3.62 7.38
CA LEU A 88 -7.59 4.96 6.79
C LEU A 88 -6.26 5.66 7.08
N GLY A 89 -5.73 5.52 8.31
CA GLY A 89 -4.41 6.03 8.68
C GLY A 89 -3.28 5.35 7.90
N LEU A 90 -3.29 4.02 7.78
CA LEU A 90 -2.33 3.27 6.98
C LEU A 90 -2.41 3.61 5.48
N LEU A 91 -3.62 3.83 4.96
CA LEU A 91 -3.83 4.28 3.59
C LEU A 91 -3.25 5.68 3.38
N ALA A 92 -3.55 6.63 4.28
CA ALA A 92 -2.99 7.97 4.21
C ALA A 92 -1.46 7.95 4.22
N LEU A 93 -0.85 7.15 5.12
CA LEU A 93 0.60 6.97 5.17
C LEU A 93 1.16 6.37 3.87
N THR A 94 0.48 5.37 3.29
CA THR A 94 0.86 4.75 2.01
C THR A 94 0.84 5.78 0.87
N LEU A 95 -0.21 6.61 0.79
CA LEU A 95 -0.34 7.66 -0.21
C LEU A 95 0.74 8.75 -0.03
N MET A 96 1.01 9.17 1.20
CA MET A 96 2.06 10.15 1.51
C MET A 96 3.45 9.64 1.11
N LEU A 97 3.79 8.41 1.50
CA LEU A 97 5.07 7.78 1.15
C LEU A 97 5.21 7.61 -0.38
N GLY A 98 4.15 7.13 -1.05
CA GLY A 98 4.12 6.96 -2.48
C GLY A 98 4.26 8.27 -3.24
N ALA A 99 3.54 9.32 -2.83
CA ALA A 99 3.65 10.65 -3.41
C ALA A 99 5.05 11.24 -3.20
N HIS A 100 5.62 11.12 -2.00
CA HIS A 100 6.97 11.60 -1.73
C HIS A 100 8.03 10.87 -2.57
N ALA A 101 7.94 9.54 -2.66
CA ALA A 101 8.82 8.74 -3.50
C ALA A 101 8.72 9.17 -4.97
N ARG A 102 7.51 9.30 -5.50
CA ARG A 102 7.27 9.60 -6.92
C ARG A 102 7.63 11.02 -7.33
N LEU A 103 7.33 12.00 -6.50
CA LEU A 103 7.51 13.41 -6.84
C LEU A 103 8.91 13.93 -6.48
N ARG A 104 9.60 13.31 -5.51
CA ARG A 104 10.89 13.81 -5.02
C ARG A 104 12.06 12.86 -5.19
N LEU A 105 11.88 11.56 -4.90
CA LEU A 105 12.99 10.60 -4.90
C LEU A 105 13.29 10.04 -6.29
N ILE A 106 12.28 9.46 -6.95
CA ILE A 106 12.41 8.80 -8.25
C ILE A 106 12.95 9.73 -9.35
N PRO A 107 12.50 11.00 -9.48
CA PRO A 107 13.01 11.91 -10.51
C PRO A 107 14.50 12.20 -10.36
N ARG A 108 15.01 12.20 -9.12
CA ARG A 108 16.40 12.53 -8.79
C ARG A 108 17.25 11.28 -8.46
N LEU A 109 16.71 10.08 -8.68
CA LEU A 109 17.31 8.83 -8.22
C LEU A 109 18.65 8.54 -8.91
N SER A 110 19.67 8.30 -8.10
CA SER A 110 21.02 7.92 -8.49
C SER A 110 21.56 6.87 -7.51
N GLY A 111 22.73 6.29 -7.82
CA GLY A 111 23.38 5.35 -6.89
C GLY A 111 23.68 5.95 -5.50
N ALA A 112 23.84 7.28 -5.40
CA ALA A 112 24.19 7.97 -4.16
C ALA A 112 23.00 8.19 -3.22
N ASN A 113 21.78 8.36 -3.75
CA ASN A 113 20.58 8.64 -2.94
C ASN A 113 19.59 7.46 -2.90
N LEU A 114 20.02 6.30 -3.39
CA LEU A 114 19.28 5.04 -3.35
C LEU A 114 18.81 4.69 -1.92
N GLY A 115 19.57 5.09 -0.89
CA GLY A 115 19.24 4.94 0.53
C GLY A 115 17.88 5.47 0.92
N GLY A 116 17.59 6.70 0.53
CA GLY A 116 16.30 7.32 0.81
C GLY A 116 15.15 6.54 0.17
N LEU A 117 15.36 6.05 -1.06
CA LEU A 117 14.35 5.26 -1.76
C LEU A 117 14.17 3.87 -1.12
N ALA A 118 15.25 3.22 -0.70
CA ALA A 118 15.18 1.92 -0.02
C ALA A 118 14.30 1.98 1.24
N VAL A 119 14.46 3.01 2.07
CA VAL A 119 13.63 3.25 3.25
C VAL A 119 12.15 3.39 2.87
N HIS A 120 11.85 4.13 1.80
CA HIS A 120 10.47 4.29 1.32
C HIS A 120 9.88 2.97 0.80
N ILE A 121 10.65 2.19 0.05
CA ILE A 121 10.23 0.88 -0.45
C ILE A 121 9.84 -0.02 0.72
N TYR A 122 10.71 -0.15 1.73
CA TYR A 122 10.40 -0.96 2.90
C TYR A 122 9.22 -0.41 3.70
N ALA A 123 9.15 0.91 3.90
CA ALA A 123 8.04 1.53 4.62
C ALA A 123 6.70 1.25 3.92
N ILE A 124 6.60 1.43 2.60
CA ILE A 124 5.38 1.15 1.82
C ILE A 124 5.04 -0.35 1.85
N THR A 125 6.04 -1.23 1.76
CA THR A 125 5.80 -2.68 1.87
C THR A 125 5.24 -3.06 3.24
N LEU A 126 5.78 -2.48 4.32
CA LEU A 126 5.29 -2.72 5.68
C LEU A 126 3.87 -2.15 5.88
N THR A 127 3.56 -0.96 5.36
CA THR A 127 2.19 -0.44 5.43
C THR A 127 1.21 -1.28 4.63
N ALA A 128 1.61 -1.81 3.47
CA ALA A 128 0.77 -2.73 2.69
C ALA A 128 0.51 -4.05 3.43
N LEU A 129 1.52 -4.62 4.10
CA LEU A 129 1.35 -5.80 4.95
C LEU A 129 0.42 -5.51 6.14
N ALA A 130 0.59 -4.36 6.80
CA ALA A 130 -0.29 -3.94 7.88
C ALA A 130 -1.74 -3.75 7.41
N LEU A 131 -1.96 -3.16 6.22
CA LEU A 131 -3.31 -3.02 5.63
C LEU A 131 -3.98 -4.38 5.42
N VAL A 132 -3.23 -5.38 4.95
CA VAL A 132 -3.74 -6.75 4.80
C VAL A 132 -4.05 -7.37 6.16
N TRP A 133 -3.15 -7.26 7.13
CA TRP A 133 -3.35 -7.77 8.49
C TRP A 133 -4.63 -7.20 9.13
N VAL A 134 -4.77 -5.87 9.14
CA VAL A 134 -5.97 -5.18 9.65
C VAL A 134 -7.21 -5.54 8.82
N GLY A 135 -7.05 -5.81 7.52
CA GLY A 135 -8.13 -6.31 6.68
C GLY A 135 -8.66 -7.67 7.09
N VAL A 136 -7.78 -8.59 7.48
CA VAL A 136 -8.14 -9.92 7.99
C VAL A 136 -8.87 -9.79 9.33
N SER A 137 -8.46 -8.85 10.19
CA SER A 137 -9.09 -8.58 11.49
C SER A 137 -10.59 -8.24 11.42
N PHE A 138 -11.09 -7.69 10.31
CA PHE A 138 -12.54 -7.47 10.12
C PHE A 138 -13.35 -8.78 10.19
N ARG A 139 -12.76 -9.92 9.81
CA ARG A 139 -13.43 -11.22 9.89
C ARG A 139 -13.63 -11.69 11.33
N PHE A 140 -12.75 -11.26 12.24
CA PHE A 140 -12.71 -11.71 13.63
C PHE A 140 -13.33 -10.69 14.60
N GLY A 141 -13.81 -9.54 14.10
CA GLY A 141 -14.42 -8.49 14.93
C GLY A 141 -13.42 -7.61 15.70
N GLY A 142 -12.10 -7.79 15.48
CA GLY A 142 -11.04 -7.07 16.21
C GLY A 142 -9.64 -7.44 15.72
N VAL A 143 -8.63 -6.64 16.13
CA VAL A 143 -7.20 -6.87 15.80
C VAL A 143 -6.60 -8.00 16.65
N PHE A 144 -7.19 -8.30 17.81
CA PHE A 144 -6.76 -9.29 18.78
C PHE A 144 -7.95 -10.12 19.25
#